data_AF-Q6AHL3-F1
#
_entry.id   AF-Q6AHL3-F1
#
_cell.length_a   1.000
_cell.length_b   1.000
_cell.length_c   1.000
_cell.angle_alpha   90.00
_cell.angle_beta   90.00
_cell.angle_gamma   90.00
#
_symmetry.space_group_name_H-M   'P 1'
#
loop_
_entity.id
_entity.type
_entity.pdbx_description
1 polymer ?
#
loop_
_entity_poly.entity_id
_entity_poly.type
_entity_poly.pdbx_seq_one_letter_code
_entity_poly.pdbx_strand_id
1 'polypeptide(L)'
;MSPFGIWEHKANDSRGSDTPTSSSSTYSKQVYADTLGWVKAGILDYIVPQVYWSSDQPVAPYGEIARWWNNAVEGTNVRLYIGQPNYKYTLFGPKEVAWTNPDEVPNQLLFN
;
A
#
# COMPACT_ATOMS: atom_id res chain seq x y z
N MET A 1 3.06 -0.36 13.06
CA MET A 1 2.51 0.97 12.65
C MET A 1 1.79 0.82 11.30
N SER A 2 0.66 1.51 11.05
CA SER A 2 -0.11 1.38 9.80
C SER A 2 -0.24 2.72 9.04
N PRO A 3 0.55 2.95 7.97
CA PRO A 3 0.50 4.18 7.17
C PRO A 3 -0.46 4.07 5.98
N PHE A 4 -0.62 5.15 5.20
CA PHE A 4 -1.23 5.01 3.87
C PHE A 4 -0.42 4.03 3.01
N GLY A 5 -1.10 3.39 2.05
CA GLY A 5 -0.43 2.43 1.18
C GLY A 5 0.69 3.03 0.34
N ILE A 6 0.63 4.32 -0.01
CA ILE A 6 1.72 4.98 -0.74
C ILE A 6 2.59 5.74 0.27
N TRP A 7 3.88 5.44 0.32
CA TRP A 7 4.85 6.26 1.07
C TRP A 7 5.14 7.56 0.31
N GLU A 8 5.62 7.47 -0.93
CA GLU A 8 5.79 8.61 -1.84
C GLU A 8 5.65 8.13 -3.30
N HIS A 9 5.41 9.07 -4.21
CA HIS A 9 5.37 8.83 -5.64
C HIS A 9 6.77 8.92 -6.24
N LYS A 10 7.12 7.99 -7.14
CA LYS A 10 8.40 7.99 -7.87
C LYS A 10 8.68 9.31 -8.59
N ALA A 11 7.64 9.98 -9.07
CA ALA A 11 7.72 11.29 -9.72
C ALA A 11 8.16 12.43 -8.77
N ASN A 12 7.92 12.31 -7.46
CA ASN A 12 8.33 13.29 -6.46
C ASN A 12 9.65 12.89 -5.76
N ASP A 13 9.86 11.59 -5.52
CA ASP A 13 11.07 11.03 -4.92
C ASP A 13 11.39 9.71 -5.61
N SER A 14 12.62 9.57 -6.13
CA SER A 14 13.06 8.36 -6.85
C SER A 14 12.94 7.04 -6.07
N ARG A 15 12.85 7.10 -4.74
CA ARG A 15 12.62 5.94 -3.86
C ARG A 15 11.16 5.51 -3.81
N GLY A 16 10.24 6.35 -4.28
CA GLY A 16 8.80 6.15 -4.21
C GLY A 16 8.28 5.04 -5.13
N SER A 17 7.03 4.68 -4.91
CA SER A 17 6.29 3.71 -5.73
C SER A 17 5.91 4.29 -7.09
N ASP A 18 5.78 3.45 -8.13
CA ASP A 18 5.33 3.90 -9.46
C ASP A 18 3.81 4.13 -9.47
N THR A 19 3.39 5.21 -8.82
CA THR A 19 1.98 5.60 -8.66
C THR A 19 1.77 7.06 -9.06
N PRO A 20 0.62 7.41 -9.68
CA PRO A 20 0.28 8.79 -10.00
C PRO A 20 0.21 9.70 -8.76
N THR A 21 0.67 10.94 -8.91
CA THR A 21 0.70 11.97 -7.87
C THR A 21 -0.66 12.54 -7.48
N SER A 22 -1.73 12.09 -8.14
CA SER A 22 -3.12 12.40 -7.78
C SER A 22 -3.62 11.60 -6.57
N SER A 23 -2.92 10.51 -6.23
CA SER A 23 -3.22 9.69 -5.05
C SER A 23 -2.58 10.28 -3.78
N SER A 24 -3.07 9.86 -2.61
CA SER A 24 -2.56 10.31 -1.31
C SER A 24 -1.28 9.55 -0.92
N SER A 25 -0.32 10.23 -0.30
CA SER A 25 0.97 9.68 0.13
C SER A 25 1.32 10.03 1.58
N THR A 26 2.14 9.21 2.22
CA THR A 26 2.47 9.33 3.65
C THR A 26 3.62 10.31 3.92
N TYR A 27 4.64 10.32 3.05
CA TYR A 27 5.93 10.95 3.32
C TYR A 27 5.88 12.47 3.28
N SER A 28 5.28 13.05 2.24
CA SER A 28 5.26 14.49 2.03
C SER A 28 3.83 15.01 1.81
N LYS A 29 3.66 16.34 1.95
CA LYS A 29 2.45 17.13 1.67
C LYS A 29 1.22 16.87 2.54
N GLN A 30 0.96 15.63 2.96
CA GLN A 30 -0.27 15.27 3.67
C GLN A 30 -0.05 15.02 5.15
N VAL A 31 0.80 14.04 5.50
CA VAL A 31 0.92 13.57 6.89
C VAL A 31 2.36 13.56 7.43
N TYR A 32 3.36 13.87 6.58
CA TYR A 32 4.75 14.09 6.99
C TYR A 32 5.37 12.94 7.81
N ALA A 33 5.02 11.70 7.48
CA ALA A 33 5.51 10.51 8.19
C ALA A 33 6.49 9.72 7.32
N ASP A 34 7.78 9.73 7.70
CA ASP A 34 8.83 8.99 7.00
C ASP A 34 8.90 7.53 7.41
N THR A 35 7.89 6.79 6.96
CA THR A 35 7.72 5.38 7.31
C THR A 35 8.74 4.47 6.63
N LEU A 36 9.26 4.85 5.47
CA LEU A 36 10.43 4.20 4.85
C LEU A 36 11.67 4.38 5.73
N GLY A 37 11.93 5.60 6.22
CA GLY A 37 13.02 5.87 7.16
C GLY A 37 12.93 5.01 8.42
N TRP A 38 11.74 4.89 9.01
CA TRP A 38 11.52 4.05 10.19
C TRP A 38 11.77 2.56 9.92
N VAL A 39 11.39 2.06 8.74
CA VAL A 39 11.70 0.69 8.32
C VAL A 39 13.20 0.48 8.16
N LYS A 40 13.88 1.36 7.41
CA LYS A 40 15.32 1.22 7.12
C LYS A 40 16.20 1.41 8.37
N ALA A 41 15.75 2.19 9.34
CA ALA A 41 16.42 2.35 10.63
C ALA A 41 16.08 1.25 11.65
N GLY A 42 15.16 0.33 11.35
CA GLY A 42 14.75 -0.74 12.27
C GLY A 42 14.03 -0.23 13.52
N ILE A 43 13.34 0.91 13.44
CA ILE A 43 12.63 1.53 14.57
C ILE A 43 11.35 0.76 14.91
N LEU A 44 10.77 0.04 13.94
CA LEU A 44 9.51 -0.68 14.07
C LEU A 44 9.74 -2.19 14.12
N ASP A 45 8.97 -2.90 14.93
CA ASP A 45 8.90 -4.37 14.85
C ASP A 45 8.08 -4.84 13.63
N TYR A 46 7.10 -4.02 13.20
CA TYR A 46 6.24 -4.32 12.07
C TYR A 46 5.59 -3.07 11.44
N ILE A 47 5.23 -3.19 10.17
CA ILE A 47 4.52 -2.18 9.38
C ILE A 47 3.32 -2.78 8.64
N VAL A 48 2.22 -2.02 8.58
CA VAL A 48 0.94 -2.45 7.99
C VAL A 48 0.40 -1.40 7.00
N PRO A 49 0.98 -1.24 5.80
CA PRO A 49 0.50 -0.28 4.81
C PRO A 49 -0.95 -0.56 4.39
N GLN A 50 -1.75 0.50 4.31
CA GLN A 50 -3.16 0.46 3.92
C GLN A 50 -3.28 0.41 2.38
N VAL A 51 -3.16 -0.79 1.80
CA VAL A 51 -3.25 -1.00 0.34
C VAL A 51 -4.71 -1.24 -0.03
N TYR A 52 -5.49 -0.17 -0.04
CA TYR A 52 -6.95 -0.24 -0.14
C TYR A 52 -7.49 -0.14 -1.56
N TRP A 53 -6.70 -0.47 -2.57
CA TRP A 53 -7.08 -0.41 -3.98
C TRP A 53 -7.19 -1.81 -4.56
N SER A 54 -8.00 -1.95 -5.62
CA SER A 54 -8.11 -3.20 -6.34
C SER A 54 -6.84 -3.44 -7.16
N SER A 55 -6.69 -4.66 -7.65
CA SER A 55 -5.64 -5.05 -8.58
C SER A 55 -5.76 -4.31 -9.93
N ASP A 56 -6.99 -3.95 -10.30
CA ASP A 56 -7.33 -3.30 -11.56
C ASP A 56 -7.28 -1.76 -11.52
N GLN A 57 -6.95 -1.16 -10.37
CA GLN A 57 -7.00 0.29 -10.20
C GLN A 57 -5.73 0.98 -10.77
N PRO A 58 -5.80 1.69 -11.92
CA PRO A 58 -4.62 2.27 -12.56
C PRO A 58 -3.91 3.35 -11.74
N VAL A 59 -4.60 4.04 -10.83
CA VAL A 59 -4.01 5.12 -10.01
C VAL A 59 -3.28 4.65 -8.76
N ALA A 60 -3.39 3.37 -8.43
CA ALA A 60 -2.75 2.74 -7.27
C ALA A 60 -2.93 1.21 -7.35
N PRO A 61 -2.28 0.51 -8.30
CA PRO A 61 -2.50 -0.92 -8.45
C PRO A 61 -2.02 -1.66 -7.20
N TYR A 62 -2.85 -2.55 -6.65
CA TYR A 62 -2.50 -3.33 -5.45
C TYR A 62 -1.10 -3.96 -5.56
N GLY A 63 -0.85 -4.64 -6.69
CA GLY A 63 0.40 -5.38 -6.90
C GLY A 63 1.64 -4.47 -6.95
N GLU A 64 1.51 -3.23 -7.44
CA GLU A 64 2.63 -2.29 -7.48
C GLU A 64 3.01 -1.84 -6.06
N ILE A 65 2.00 -1.46 -5.27
CA ILE A 65 2.21 -0.98 -3.91
C ILE A 65 2.71 -2.12 -3.01
N ALA A 66 2.12 -3.31 -3.11
CA ALA A 66 2.52 -4.47 -2.32
C ALA A 66 3.97 -4.89 -2.61
N ARG A 67 4.39 -4.94 -3.89
CA ARG A 67 5.80 -5.21 -4.25
C ARG A 67 6.74 -4.13 -3.74
N TRP A 68 6.34 -2.87 -3.83
CA TRP A 68 7.16 -1.77 -3.34
C TRP A 68 7.42 -1.91 -1.83
N TRP A 69 6.41 -2.24 -1.03
CA TRP A 69 6.58 -2.47 0.40
C TRP A 69 7.41 -3.71 0.73
N ASN A 70 7.27 -4.78 -0.04
CA ASN A 70 8.11 -5.97 0.11
C ASN A 70 9.59 -5.60 -0.05
N ASN A 71 9.93 -4.84 -1.09
CA ASN A 71 11.28 -4.34 -1.32
C ASN A 71 11.72 -3.33 -0.24
N ALA A 72 10.78 -2.54 0.29
CA ALA A 72 11.07 -1.57 1.36
C ALA A 72 11.50 -2.25 2.66
N VAL A 73 10.96 -3.41 3.01
CA VAL A 73 11.36 -4.17 4.22
C VAL A 73 12.52 -5.14 4.00
N GLU A 74 12.87 -5.43 2.74
CA GLU A 74 13.96 -6.34 2.41
C GLU A 74 15.27 -5.92 3.11
N GLY A 75 15.96 -6.92 3.70
CA GLY A 75 17.20 -6.72 4.45
C GLY A 75 17.01 -6.13 5.85
N THR A 76 15.77 -5.96 6.32
CA THR A 76 15.45 -5.48 7.68
C THR A 76 14.79 -6.57 8.52
N ASN A 77 14.73 -6.37 9.84
CA ASN A 77 13.95 -7.23 10.76
C ASN A 77 12.49 -6.78 10.90
N VAL A 78 12.04 -5.81 10.11
CA VAL A 78 10.68 -5.25 10.20
C VAL A 78 9.71 -6.17 9.47
N ARG A 79 8.70 -6.67 10.19
CA ARG A 79 7.66 -7.52 9.59
C ARG A 79 6.69 -6.70 8.74
N LEU A 80 6.43 -7.14 7.52
CA LEU A 80 5.42 -6.54 6.65
C LEU A 80 4.10 -7.32 6.75
N TYR A 81 3.00 -6.61 6.94
CA TYR A 81 1.64 -7.13 6.78
C TYR A 81 0.86 -6.21 5.85
N ILE A 82 0.07 -6.72 4.91
CA ILE A 82 -0.72 -5.85 4.03
C ILE A 82 -2.10 -5.57 4.65
N GLY A 83 -2.46 -4.29 4.79
CA GLY A 83 -3.79 -3.89 5.25
C GLY A 83 -4.82 -4.04 4.14
N GLN A 84 -5.84 -4.89 4.37
CA GLN A 84 -6.89 -5.22 3.40
C GLN A 84 -8.19 -4.41 3.63
N PRO A 85 -8.84 -3.87 2.59
CA PRO A 85 -10.02 -3.01 2.71
C PRO A 85 -11.35 -3.78 2.69
N ASN A 86 -11.56 -4.75 3.60
CA ASN A 86 -12.79 -5.57 3.60
C ASN A 86 -14.09 -4.75 3.60
N TYR A 87 -14.07 -3.53 4.17
CA TYR A 87 -15.21 -2.62 4.17
C TYR A 87 -15.67 -2.20 2.75
N LYS A 88 -14.78 -2.19 1.74
CA LYS A 88 -15.14 -1.89 0.34
C LYS A 88 -15.96 -2.99 -0.31
N TYR A 89 -15.90 -4.20 0.23
CA TYR A 89 -16.70 -5.34 -0.20
C TYR A 89 -18.05 -5.39 0.54
N THR A 90 -18.06 -5.06 1.84
CA THR A 90 -19.21 -5.33 2.72
C THR A 90 -20.11 -4.12 2.97
N LEU A 91 -19.56 -2.90 3.00
CA LEU A 91 -20.28 -1.69 3.36
C LEU A 91 -20.39 -0.78 2.13
N PHE A 92 -21.61 -0.36 1.80
CA PHE A 92 -21.98 0.51 0.66
C PHE A 92 -22.04 -0.13 -0.73
N GLY A 93 -21.78 -1.43 -0.84
CA GLY A 93 -21.70 -2.13 -2.12
C GLY A 93 -20.48 -1.71 -2.96
N PRO A 94 -20.05 -2.53 -3.93
CA PRO A 94 -18.90 -2.22 -4.76
C PRO A 94 -19.15 -0.91 -5.55
N LYS A 95 -18.45 0.16 -5.19
CA LYS A 95 -18.42 1.40 -5.99
C LYS A 95 -17.58 1.26 -7.27
N GLU A 96 -16.73 0.24 -7.30
CA GLU A 96 -15.85 -0.13 -8.39
C GLU A 96 -16.12 -1.59 -8.74
N VAL A 97 -16.20 -1.88 -10.04
CA VAL A 97 -16.55 -3.22 -10.56
C VAL A 97 -15.57 -4.28 -10.06
N ALA A 98 -14.29 -3.96 -9.88
CA ALA A 98 -13.31 -4.91 -9.37
C ALA A 98 -13.70 -5.51 -8.00
N TRP A 99 -14.37 -4.76 -7.11
CA TRP A 99 -14.81 -5.28 -5.81
C TRP A 99 -16.07 -6.15 -5.89
N THR A 100 -16.71 -6.30 -7.05
CA THR A 100 -17.78 -7.30 -7.24
C THR A 100 -17.21 -8.69 -7.52
N ASN A 101 -15.93 -8.78 -7.89
CA ASN A 101 -15.26 -10.05 -8.15
C ASN A 101 -15.03 -10.80 -6.82
N PRO A 102 -15.63 -12.00 -6.62
CA PRO A 102 -15.42 -12.77 -5.41
C PRO A 102 -13.96 -13.20 -5.21
N ASP A 103 -13.16 -13.24 -6.29
CA ASP A 103 -11.76 -13.65 -6.25
C ASP A 103 -10.79 -12.48 -6.03
N GLU A 104 -11.25 -11.22 -5.96
CA GLU A 104 -10.35 -10.07 -5.80
C GLU A 104 -9.50 -10.17 -4.53
N VAL A 105 -10.14 -10.32 -3.37
CA VAL A 105 -9.44 -10.43 -2.09
C VAL A 105 -8.62 -11.72 -2.01
N PRO A 106 -9.15 -12.92 -2.38
CA PRO A 106 -8.33 -14.14 -2.47
C PRO A 106 -7.08 -13.98 -3.33
N ASN A 107 -7.17 -13.36 -4.51
CA ASN A 107 -6.02 -13.15 -5.39
C ASN A 107 -4.99 -12.19 -4.78
N GLN A 108 -5.43 -11.13 -4.11
CA GLN A 108 -4.54 -10.23 -3.37
C GLN A 108 -3.81 -10.94 -2.22
N LEU A 109 -4.47 -11.87 -1.52
CA LEU A 109 -3.86 -12.67 -0.46
C LEU A 109 -2.85 -13.68 -1.01
N LEU A 110 -3.14 -14.30 -2.17
CA LEU A 110 -2.22 -15.22 -2.86
C LEU A 110 -1.00 -14.50 -3.45
N PHE A 111 -1.13 -13.22 -3.76
CA PHE A 111 -0.05 -12.40 -4.31
C PHE A 111 1.02 -12.02 -3.27
N ASN A 112 0.62 -11.88 -2.01
CA ASN A 112 1.51 -11.47 -0.91
C ASN A 112 2.55 -12.54 -0.57
#